data_AF-A0A7J6X8D4-F1
#
_entry.id   AF-A0A7J6X8D4-F1
#
_cell.length_a   1.000
_cell.length_b   1.000
_cell.length_c   1.000
_cell.angle_alpha   90.00
_cell.angle_beta   90.00
_cell.angle_gamma   90.00
#
_symmetry.space_group_name_H-M   'P 1'
#
loop_
_entity.id
_entity.type
_entity.pdbx_description
1 polymer ?
#
loop_
_entity_poly.entity_id
_entity_poly.type
_entity_poly.pdbx_seq_one_letter_code
_entity_poly.pdbx_strand_id
1 'polypeptide(L)' 'MASNNLFVVIIAIVAIFLPSIALAKLFVVGDETGWTIGFDYQGWANGKEFHVGDQL' A
#
# COMPACT_ATOMS: atom_id res chain seq x y z
N MET A 1 3.13 -27.02 -27.39
CA MET A 1 2.18 -25.91 -27.68
C MET A 1 1.20 -25.66 -26.54
N ALA A 2 0.61 -26.68 -25.90
CA ALA A 2 -0.30 -26.48 -24.76
C ALA A 2 0.36 -25.83 -23.51
N SER A 3 1.61 -26.19 -23.19
CA SER A 3 2.34 -25.62 -22.03
C SER A 3 2.68 -24.13 -22.21
N ASN A 4 3.11 -23.71 -23.39
CA ASN A 4 3.37 -22.30 -23.69
C ASN A 4 2.10 -21.46 -23.61
N ASN A 5 0.97 -21.99 -24.11
CA ASN A 5 -0.30 -21.29 -24.05
C ASN A 5 -0.81 -21.17 -22.60
N LEU A 6 -0.65 -22.23 -21.80
CA LEU A 6 -0.98 -22.20 -20.37
C LEU A 6 -0.13 -21.16 -19.61
N PHE A 7 1.17 -21.08 -19.92
CA PHE A 7 2.07 -20.10 -19.32
C PHE A 7 1.67 -18.65 -19.63
N VAL A 8 1.31 -18.36 -20.88
CA VAL A 8 0.84 -17.02 -21.28
C VAL A 8 -0.47 -16.66 -20.58
N VAL A 9 -1.41 -17.60 -20.44
CA VAL A 9 -2.67 -17.37 -19.74
C VAL A 9 -2.45 -17.05 -18.26
N ILE A 10 -1.53 -17.76 -17.59
CA ILE A 10 -1.20 -17.49 -16.19
C ILE A 10 -0.61 -16.09 -16.02
N ILE A 11 0.31 -15.67 -16.91
CA ILE A 11 0.88 -14.32 -16.86
C ILE A 11 -0.21 -13.25 -17.08
N ALA A 12 -1.13 -13.46 -18.02
CA ALA A 12 -2.21 -12.53 -18.27
C ALA A 12 -3.13 -12.38 -17.05
N ILE A 13 -3.46 -13.49 -16.37
CA ILE A 13 -4.24 -13.48 -15.12
C ILE A 13 -3.49 -12.68 -14.06
N VAL A 14 -2.22 -12.99 -13.80
CA VAL A 14 -1.42 -12.30 -12.77
C VAL A 14 -1.32 -10.79 -13.07
N ALA A 15 -1.10 -10.40 -14.33
CA ALA A 15 -1.03 -9.00 -14.73
C ALA A 15 -2.35 -8.24 -14.53
N ILE A 16 -3.50 -8.90 -14.69
CA ILE A 16 -4.83 -8.31 -14.46
C ILE A 16 -5.12 -8.16 -12.95
N PHE A 17 -4.71 -9.13 -12.13
CA PHE A 17 -5.05 -9.16 -10.71
C PHE A 17 -4.06 -8.40 -9.82
N LEU A 18 -2.79 -8.26 -10.20
CA LEU A 18 -1.77 -7.52 -9.44
C LEU A 18 -2.19 -6.10 -9.02
N PRO A 19 -2.79 -5.26 -9.89
CA PRO A 19 -3.21 -3.90 -9.53
C PRO A 19 -4.38 -3.86 -8.53
N SER A 20 -5.13 -4.95 -8.39
CA SER A 20 -6.29 -5.03 -7.48
C SER A 20 -5.92 -5.27 -6.02
N ILE A 21 -4.65 -5.58 -5.75
CA ILE A 21 -4.12 -5.79 -4.40
C ILE A 21 -3.74 -4.42 -3.81
N ALA A 22 -4.74 -3.60 -3.49
CA ALA A 22 -4.55 -2.45 -2.64
C ALA A 22 -4.50 -2.94 -1.18
N LEU A 23 -3.29 -3.06 -0.62
CA LEU A 23 -3.12 -3.34 0.80
C LEU A 23 -3.32 -2.04 1.57
N ALA A 24 -4.26 -2.04 2.52
CA ALA A 24 -4.40 -0.98 3.50
C ALA A 24 -3.07 -0.78 4.24
N LYS A 25 -2.59 0.47 4.28
CA LYS A 25 -1.35 0.83 4.95
C LYS A 25 -1.63 1.24 6.40
N LEU A 26 -0.77 0.80 7.30
CA LEU A 26 -0.73 1.29 8.69
C LEU A 26 0.31 2.40 8.81
N PHE A 27 -0.09 3.54 9.35
CA PHE A 27 0.76 4.70 9.60
C PHE A 27 0.85 5.01 11.09
N VAL A 28 1.94 4.60 11.74
CA VAL A 28 2.15 4.93 13.16
C VAL A 28 2.25 6.45 13.33
N VAL A 29 1.28 7.05 14.01
CA VAL A 29 1.24 8.50 14.20
C VAL A 29 2.41 8.97 15.06
N GLY A 30 3.18 9.92 14.54
CA GLY A 30 4.40 10.41 15.20
C GLY A 30 5.60 9.47 15.06
N ASP A 31 5.49 8.42 14.25
CA ASP A 31 6.53 7.39 14.04
C ASP A 31 7.07 6.89 15.40
N GLU A 32 8.39 6.95 15.64
CA GLU A 32 8.98 6.53 16.92
C GLU A 32 8.63 7.44 18.11
N THR A 33 8.19 8.67 17.84
CA THR A 33 7.83 9.65 18.87
C THR A 33 6.43 9.41 19.45
N GLY A 34 5.56 8.75 18.67
CA GLY A 34 4.19 8.46 19.06
C GLY A 34 3.31 9.70 19.22
N TRP A 35 2.18 9.53 19.91
CA TRP A 35 1.20 10.59 20.14
C TRP A 35 1.49 11.38 21.44
N THR A 36 2.16 12.52 21.28
CA THR A 36 2.54 13.43 22.37
C THR A 36 2.25 14.91 22.07
N ILE A 37 2.38 15.76 23.09
CA ILE A 37 2.18 17.21 23.01
C ILE A 37 3.46 17.89 22.49
N GLY A 38 3.30 18.91 21.64
CA GLY A 38 4.43 19.71 21.13
C GLY A 38 5.20 19.08 19.95
N PHE A 39 4.68 17.98 19.40
CA PHE A 39 5.23 17.34 18.20
C PHE A 39 4.62 17.93 16.92
N ASP A 40 5.42 18.04 15.86
CA ASP A 40 4.98 18.57 14.58
C ASP A 40 4.29 17.50 13.73
N TYR A 41 3.00 17.30 13.96
CA TYR A 41 2.19 16.37 13.17
C TYR A 41 1.94 16.83 11.73
N GLN A 42 2.06 18.14 11.45
CA GLN A 42 1.93 18.64 10.08
C GLN A 42 3.17 18.27 9.27
N GLY A 43 4.36 18.42 9.87
CA GLY A 43 5.61 17.90 9.33
C GLY A 43 5.58 16.38 9.17
N TRP A 44 5.06 15.63 10.15
CA TRP A 44 4.89 14.17 10.03
C TRP A 44 3.97 13.79 8.87
N ALA A 45 2.84 14.46 8.69
CA ALA A 45 1.90 14.14 7.60
C ALA A 45 2.43 14.56 6.21
N ASN A 46 3.40 15.48 6.14
CA ASN A 46 3.91 16.01 4.88
C ASN A 46 4.56 14.90 4.02
N GLY A 47 4.13 14.80 2.76
CA GLY A 47 4.62 13.78 1.83
C GLY A 47 4.05 12.37 2.05
N LYS A 48 3.17 12.15 3.05
CA LYS A 48 2.44 10.90 3.21
C LYS A 48 1.11 10.98 2.43
N GLU A 49 0.85 9.96 1.62
CA GLU A 49 -0.43 9.80 0.92
C GLU A 49 -1.31 8.80 1.67
N PHE A 50 -2.49 9.25 2.08
CA PHE A 50 -3.47 8.43 2.77
C PHE A 50 -4.58 8.04 1.80
N HIS A 51 -4.85 6.73 1.72
CA HIS A 51 -5.89 6.16 0.87
C HIS A 51 -7.05 5.65 1.73
N VAL A 52 -8.24 5.54 1.12
CA VAL A 52 -9.39 4.95 1.80
C VAL A 52 -9.07 3.49 2.15
N GLY A 53 -9.21 3.15 3.43
CA GLY A 53 -8.87 1.83 3.96
C GLY A 53 -7.60 1.80 4.80
N ASP A 54 -6.75 2.83 4.71
CA ASP A 54 -5.56 2.97 5.55
C ASP A 54 -5.93 3.16 7.03
N GLN A 55 -5.00 2.80 7.91
CA GLN A 55 -5.11 2.93 9.36
C GLN A 55 -3.99 3.82 9.90
N LEU A 56 -4.27 4.52 11.00
CA LEU A 56 -3.34 5.34 11.76
C LEU A 56 -3.04 4.70 13.10
#